data_AF-A0A3S4FGA5-F1
#
_entry.id   AF-A0A3S4FGA5-F1
#
_cell.length_a   1.000
_cell.length_b   1.000
_cell.length_c   1.000
_cell.angle_alpha   90.00
_cell.angle_beta   90.00
_cell.angle_gamma   90.00
#
_symmetry.space_group_name_H-M   'P 1'
#
loop_
_entity.id
_entity.type
_entity.pdbx_description
1 polymer ?
#
loop_
_entity_poly.entity_id
_entity_poly.type
_entity_poly.pdbx_seq_one_letter_code
_entity_poly.pdbx_strand_id
1 'polypeptide(L)' 'MGSSGAGGRVKGVMRIQEGLVRINRQGDDLHIETQSVAPPDSRVELISNTETDWNTLQTALLKLRLATHA' A
#
# COMPACT_ATOMS: atom_id res chain seq x y z
N MET A 1 14.71 -25.33 11.85
CA MET A 1 14.38 -25.01 10.44
C MET A 1 12.87 -24.90 10.35
N GLY A 2 12.35 -23.69 10.27
CA GLY A 2 10.92 -23.40 10.26
C GLY A 2 10.73 -21.94 9.89
N SER A 3 10.67 -21.66 8.59
CA SER A 3 10.39 -20.33 8.07
C SER A 3 8.96 -19.96 8.48
N SER A 4 8.83 -19.08 9.46
CA SER A 4 7.54 -18.49 9.83
C SER A 4 7.18 -17.44 8.78
N GLY A 5 6.53 -17.88 7.70
CA GLY A 5 5.91 -17.03 6.68
C GLY A 5 4.74 -16.17 7.19
N ALA A 6 4.75 -15.78 8.47
CA ALA A 6 3.76 -14.94 9.12
C ALA A 6 4.21 -13.47 9.07
N GLY A 7 4.66 -13.00 7.91
CA GLY A 7 4.97 -11.58 7.69
C GLY A 7 3.77 -10.89 7.06
N GLY A 8 3.30 -9.79 7.65
CA GLY A 8 2.20 -8.99 7.10
C GLY A 8 2.40 -8.69 5.60
N ARG A 9 1.29 -8.65 4.85
CA ARG A 9 1.29 -8.41 3.41
C ARG A 9 0.67 -7.07 3.10
N VAL A 10 1.23 -6.36 2.13
CA VAL A 10 0.70 -5.10 1.62
C VAL A 10 0.66 -5.17 0.11
N LYS A 11 -0.48 -4.83 -0.50
CA LYS A 11 -0.58 -4.52 -1.92
C LYS A 11 -1.13 -3.11 -2.08
N GLY A 12 -0.51 -2.32 -2.94
CA GLY A 12 -0.93 -0.96 -3.23
C GLY A 12 -0.91 -0.69 -4.73
N VAL A 13 -1.97 -0.07 -5.24
CA VAL A 13 -1.99 0.63 -6.53
C VAL A 13 -2.35 2.06 -6.20
N MET A 14 -1.45 3.01 -6.44
CA MET A 14 -1.68 4.41 -6.07
C MET A 14 -1.41 5.32 -7.25
N ARG A 15 -2.31 6.27 -7.50
CA ARG A 15 -2.12 7.33 -8.48
C ARG A 15 -0.97 8.25 -8.04
N ILE A 16 -0.11 8.60 -8.99
CA ILE A 16 0.94 9.63 -8.88
C ILE A 16 0.84 10.55 -10.11
N GLN A 17 1.60 11.65 -10.16
CA GLN A 17 1.56 12.59 -11.29
C GLN A 17 1.90 11.90 -12.62
N GLU A 18 2.86 10.98 -12.61
CA GLU A 18 3.38 10.28 -13.77
C GLU A 18 2.51 9.10 -14.21
N GLY A 19 1.47 8.74 -13.45
CA GLY A 19 0.62 7.58 -13.70
C GLY A 19 0.27 6.83 -12.42
N LEU A 20 0.91 5.68 -12.20
CA LEU A 20 0.73 4.89 -10.99
C LEU A 20 2.06 4.39 -10.40
N VAL A 21 2.01 4.11 -9.11
CA VAL A 21 2.96 3.25 -8.40
C VAL A 21 2.23 1.99 -7.91
N ARG A 22 2.85 0.83 -8.11
CA ARG A 22 2.47 -0.47 -7.54
C ARG A 22 3.44 -0.83 -6.42
N ILE A 23 2.90 -1.23 -5.28
CA ILE A 23 3.65 -1.75 -4.14
C ILE A 23 3.14 -3.17 -3.89
N ASN A 24 4.05 -4.12 -3.74
CA ASN A 24 3.73 -5.46 -3.30
C ASN A 24 4.78 -5.90 -2.28
N ARG A 25 4.36 -6.07 -1.03
CA ARG A 25 5.19 -6.57 0.07
C ARG A 25 4.63 -7.85 0.63
N GLN A 26 5.50 -8.84 0.83
CA GLN A 26 5.19 -10.07 1.55
C GLN A 26 6.37 -10.42 2.46
N GLY A 27 6.16 -10.34 3.78
CA GLY A 27 7.30 -10.44 4.70
C GLY A 27 8.32 -9.34 4.40
N ASP A 28 9.58 -9.70 4.20
CA ASP A 28 10.64 -8.74 3.90
C ASP A 28 10.83 -8.48 2.40
N ASP A 29 10.13 -9.23 1.54
CA ASP A 29 10.18 -9.05 0.10
C ASP A 29 9.32 -7.85 -0.32
N LEU A 30 9.95 -6.77 -0.75
CA LEU A 30 9.30 -5.54 -1.21
C LEU A 30 9.59 -5.30 -2.69
N HIS A 31 8.53 -5.17 -3.48
CA HIS A 31 8.59 -4.80 -4.90
C HIS A 31 7.83 -3.49 -5.12
N ILE A 32 8.46 -2.58 -5.86
CA ILE A 32 7.90 -1.29 -6.24
C ILE A 32 8.07 -1.12 -7.74
N GLU A 33 6.99 -0.77 -8.42
CA GLU A 33 6.97 -0.53 -9.87
C GLU A 33 6.19 0.74 -10.18
N THR A 34 6.56 1.43 -11.27
CA THR A 34 5.80 2.57 -11.79
C THR A 34 5.29 2.26 -13.20
N GLN A 35 4.11 2.77 -13.55
CA GLN A 35 3.59 2.72 -14.91
C GLN A 35 3.03 4.08 -15.29
N SER A 36 3.21 4.47 -16.55
CA SER A 36 2.80 5.79 -17.05
C SER A 36 1.30 5.92 -17.34
N VAL A 37 0.50 4.95 -16.91
CA VAL A 37 -0.96 4.93 -17.06
C VAL A 37 -1.58 5.08 -15.69
N ALA A 38 -2.45 6.08 -15.52
CA ALA A 38 -3.15 6.28 -14.26
C ALA A 38 -4.05 5.08 -13.93
N PRO A 39 -4.18 4.70 -12.64
CA PRO A 39 -5.10 3.64 -12.26
C PRO A 39 -6.54 4.19 -12.24
N PRO A 40 -7.57 3.34 -12.34
CA PRO A 40 -8.96 3.79 -12.17
C PRO A 40 -9.18 4.43 -10.78
N ASP A 41 -8.64 3.80 -9.73
CA ASP A 41 -8.65 4.29 -8.36
C ASP A 41 -7.35 3.91 -7.62
N SER A 42 -7.04 4.66 -6.55
CA SER A 42 -5.99 4.25 -5.60
C SER A 42 -6.58 3.25 -4.61
N ARG A 43 -5.92 2.10 -4.43
CA ARG A 43 -6.32 1.02 -3.51
C ARG A 43 -5.12 0.48 -2.75
N VAL A 44 -5.30 0.25 -1.46
CA VAL A 44 -4.32 -0.39 -0.58
C VAL A 44 -5.02 -1.53 0.16
N GLU A 45 -4.45 -2.73 0.08
CA GLU A 45 -4.91 -3.95 0.73
C GLU A 45 -3.83 -4.42 1.71
N LEU A 46 -4.21 -4.62 2.98
CA LEU A 46 -3.31 -5.11 4.03
C LEU A 46 -3.82 -6.44 4.59
N ILE A 47 -2.89 -7.37 4.79
CA ILE A 47 -3.10 -8.55 5.63
C ILE A 47 -2.14 -8.41 6.79
N SER A 48 -2.68 -8.17 7.99
CA SER A 48 -1.91 -8.14 9.24
C SER A 48 -2.23 -9.38 10.05
N ASN A 49 -1.20 -9.94 10.68
CA ASN A 49 -1.30 -11.03 11.64
C ASN A 49 -1.11 -10.54 13.09
N THR A 50 -1.03 -9.23 13.30
CA THR A 50 -1.02 -8.57 14.60
C THR A 50 -2.21 -7.63 14.72
N GLU A 51 -2.48 -7.20 15.94
CA GLU A 51 -3.40 -6.08 16.17
C GLU A 51 -2.85 -4.83 15.45
N THR A 52 -3.72 -4.15 14.70
CA THR A 52 -3.38 -3.00 13.88
C THR A 52 -4.32 -1.86 14.23
N ASP A 53 -3.78 -0.66 14.47
CA ASP A 53 -4.59 0.55 14.58
C ASP A 53 -5.09 1.00 13.20
N TRP A 54 -6.26 0.48 12.84
CA TRP A 54 -6.92 0.76 11.57
C TRP A 54 -7.32 2.23 11.42
N ASN A 55 -7.65 2.93 12.51
CA ASN A 55 -8.09 4.33 12.47
C ASN A 55 -6.92 5.25 12.14
N THR A 56 -5.75 5.01 12.74
CA THR A 56 -4.52 5.73 12.41
C THR A 56 -4.15 5.52 10.95
N LEU A 57 -4.18 4.28 10.45
CA LEU A 57 -3.91 3.97 9.04
C LEU A 57 -4.89 4.67 8.10
N GLN A 58 -6.20 4.55 8.37
CA GLN A 58 -7.24 5.18 7.56
C GLN A 58 -7.07 6.72 7.52
N THR A 59 -6.80 7.33 8.66
CA THR A 59 -6.58 8.77 8.78
C THR A 59 -5.37 9.22 7.96
N ALA A 60 -4.26 8.47 8.01
CA ALA A 60 -3.07 8.76 7.24
C ALA A 60 -3.33 8.67 5.72
N LEU A 61 -4.00 7.60 5.26
CA LEU A 61 -4.37 7.42 3.85
C LEU A 61 -5.33 8.51 3.36
N LEU A 62 -6.29 8.94 4.20
CA LEU A 62 -7.19 10.04 3.88
C LEU A 62 -6.43 11.36 3.72
N LYS A 63 -5.51 11.67 4.65
CA LYS A 63 -4.67 12.88 4.56
C LYS A 63 -3.85 12.90 3.28
N LEU A 64 -3.23 11.78 2.89
CA LEU A 64 -2.49 11.67 1.63
C LEU A 64 -3.40 11.95 0.42
N ARG A 65 -4.60 11.38 0.40
CA ARG A 65 -5.58 11.63 -0.66
C ARG A 65 -5.98 13.10 -0.74
N LEU A 66 -6.18 13.77 0.38
CA LEU A 66 -6.59 15.18 0.41
C LEU A 66 -5.43 16.14 0.11
N ALA A 67 -4.21 15.81 0.51
CA ALA A 67 -3.01 16.60 0.23
C ALA A 67 -2.71 16.70 -1.27
N THR A 68 -3.08 15.70 -2.07
CA THR A 68 -2.97 15.75 -3.54
C THR A 68 -4.03 16.61 -4.23
N HIS A 69 -5.00 17.14 -3.49
CA HIS A 69 -6.08 18.00 -4.00
C HIS A 69 -5.97 19.47 -3.54
N ALA A 70 -4.93 19.83 -2.80
CA ALA A 70 -4.61 21.21 -2.41
C ALA A 70 -3.53 21.79 -3.34
#